data_AF-A0A812INY7-F1
#
_entry.id   AF-A0A812INY7-F1
#
_cell.length_a   1.000
_cell.length_b   1.000
_cell.length_c   1.000
_cell.angle_alpha   90.00
_cell.angle_beta   90.00
_cell.angle_gamma   90.00
#
_symmetry.space_group_name_H-M   'P 1'
#
loop_
_entity.id
_entity.type
_entity.pdbx_description
1 polymer ?
#
loop_
_entity_poly.entity_id
_entity_poly.type
_entity_poly.pdbx_seq_one_letter_code
_entity_poly.pdbx_strand_id
1 'polypeptide(L)'
;MELRHKEYDEALKVARQAAGQKKAAAFKEDKDDVQNRLYRSTKLWSLCIDLEESLGTTASTRAAYDATLELKVASPALILSYARFLEDRKYFEDAFKVYERGIKVFSWPHVGDIWLTYLSKFVERYGGRKLERARDLFEQAVEKVPSKFARRLHMLYAKLEEEHGLARHALSIYNRATKAVEEKDMFEMYGILLRKTAELFGQTRTREIYDQAIEALPQDGT
;
A
#
# COMPACT_ATOMS: atom_id res chain seq x y z
N MET A 1 -7.90 -33.50 -2.58
CA MET A 1 -7.73 -34.82 -3.23
C MET A 1 -7.24 -34.64 -4.66
N GLU A 2 -7.78 -33.70 -5.45
CA GLU A 2 -7.36 -33.42 -6.85
C GLU A 2 -5.88 -33.04 -7.08
N LEU A 3 -5.26 -32.23 -6.20
CA LEU A 3 -3.83 -31.89 -6.30
C LEU A 3 -2.89 -33.10 -6.19
N ARG A 4 -3.37 -34.18 -5.57
CA ARG A 4 -2.62 -35.42 -5.40
C ARG A 4 -2.68 -36.30 -6.66
N HIS A 5 -3.66 -36.06 -7.54
CA HIS A 5 -3.91 -36.84 -8.76
C HIS A 5 -3.40 -36.16 -10.04
N LYS A 6 -2.75 -34.98 -9.93
CA LYS A 6 -2.24 -34.18 -11.07
C LYS A 6 -3.32 -33.71 -12.07
N GLU A 7 -4.59 -33.77 -11.69
CA GLU A 7 -5.71 -33.26 -12.50
C GLU A 7 -5.96 -31.78 -12.19
N TYR A 8 -5.08 -30.96 -12.75
CA TYR A 8 -5.05 -29.52 -12.50
C TYR A 8 -6.25 -28.78 -13.11
N ASP A 9 -6.78 -29.27 -14.23
CA ASP A 9 -7.95 -28.69 -14.90
C ASP A 9 -9.25 -28.94 -14.14
N GLU A 10 -9.37 -30.09 -13.47
CA GLU A 10 -10.52 -30.41 -12.62
C GLU A 10 -10.47 -29.63 -11.31
N ALA A 11 -9.28 -29.48 -10.72
CA ALA A 11 -9.08 -28.61 -9.56
C ALA A 11 -9.47 -27.14 -9.88
N LEU A 12 -9.13 -26.64 -11.07
CA LEU A 12 -9.54 -25.30 -11.54
C LEU A 12 -11.05 -25.20 -11.75
N LYS A 13 -11.70 -26.23 -12.32
CA LYS A 13 -13.16 -26.26 -12.48
C LYS A 13 -13.89 -26.29 -11.15
N VAL A 14 -13.42 -27.09 -10.19
CA VAL A 14 -13.99 -27.19 -8.85
C VAL A 14 -13.78 -25.88 -8.08
N ALA A 15 -12.60 -25.26 -8.19
CA ALA A 15 -12.32 -23.93 -7.62
C ALA A 15 -13.23 -22.86 -8.22
N ARG A 16 -13.42 -22.86 -9.55
CA ARG A 16 -14.32 -21.94 -10.25
C ARG A 16 -15.80 -22.19 -9.93
N GLN A 17 -16.20 -23.43 -9.70
CA GLN A 17 -17.55 -23.77 -9.26
C GLN A 17 -17.79 -23.30 -7.82
N ALA A 18 -16.81 -23.47 -6.93
CA ALA A 18 -16.88 -22.97 -5.55
C ALA A 18 -16.88 -21.43 -5.49
N ALA A 19 -16.14 -20.76 -6.38
CA ALA A 19 -16.12 -19.30 -6.53
C ALA A 19 -17.36 -18.75 -7.27
N GLY A 20 -17.88 -19.52 -8.23
CA GLY A 20 -18.97 -19.15 -9.16
C GLY A 20 -20.38 -19.30 -8.61
N GLN A 21 -20.57 -19.88 -7.41
CA GLN A 21 -21.87 -19.95 -6.74
C GLN A 21 -22.52 -18.58 -6.46
N LYS A 22 -21.82 -17.47 -6.72
CA LYS A 22 -22.38 -16.11 -6.70
C LYS A 22 -23.62 -15.90 -7.57
N LYS A 23 -23.71 -16.46 -8.78
CA LYS A 23 -24.85 -16.11 -9.67
C LYS A 23 -26.15 -16.85 -9.34
N ALA A 24 -26.07 -18.02 -8.70
CA ALA A 24 -27.27 -18.77 -8.31
C ALA A 24 -27.80 -18.37 -6.92
N ALA A 25 -26.94 -17.86 -6.03
CA ALA A 25 -27.31 -17.54 -4.66
C ALA A 25 -28.05 -16.20 -4.48
N ALA A 26 -28.07 -15.31 -5.48
CA ALA A 26 -28.85 -14.07 -5.41
C ALA A 26 -30.38 -14.29 -5.51
N PHE A 27 -30.83 -15.52 -5.82
CA PHE A 27 -32.25 -15.83 -6.07
C PHE A 27 -32.95 -16.69 -5.01
N LYS A 28 -32.29 -17.08 -3.92
CA LYS A 28 -32.96 -17.79 -2.82
C LYS A 28 -32.43 -17.33 -1.47
N GLU A 29 -33.19 -16.41 -0.87
CA GLU A 29 -33.32 -16.38 0.58
C GLU A 29 -33.90 -17.73 1.07
N ASP A 30 -33.60 -18.02 2.33
CA ASP A 30 -33.98 -19.17 3.14
C ASP A 30 -33.12 -20.45 3.08
N LYS A 31 -32.47 -20.67 4.24
CA LYS A 31 -31.70 -21.82 4.76
C LYS A 31 -30.18 -21.75 4.59
N ASP A 32 -29.54 -21.47 5.73
CA ASP A 32 -28.11 -21.61 6.02
C ASP A 32 -27.50 -22.90 5.45
N ASP A 33 -26.94 -22.81 4.24
CA ASP A 33 -26.00 -23.80 3.76
C ASP A 33 -24.58 -23.28 4.01
N VAL A 34 -23.74 -24.08 4.68
CA VAL A 34 -22.33 -23.74 4.95
C VAL A 34 -21.57 -23.49 3.63
N GLN A 35 -22.09 -24.03 2.53
CA GLN A 35 -21.64 -23.77 1.16
C GLN A 35 -21.78 -22.30 0.75
N ASN A 36 -22.82 -21.59 1.20
CA ASN A 36 -22.95 -20.14 1.03
C ASN A 36 -21.99 -19.36 1.96
N ARG A 37 -21.28 -20.00 2.89
CA ARG A 37 -20.16 -19.37 3.61
C ARG A 37 -18.81 -19.64 2.95
N LEU A 38 -18.71 -20.60 2.03
CA LEU A 38 -17.46 -20.92 1.33
C LEU A 38 -16.96 -19.74 0.49
N TYR A 39 -17.85 -19.04 -0.23
CA TYR A 39 -17.47 -17.85 -1.00
C TYR A 39 -16.95 -16.70 -0.10
N ARG A 40 -17.23 -16.76 1.20
CA ARG A 40 -16.77 -15.79 2.20
C ARG A 40 -15.46 -16.21 2.87
N SER A 41 -14.99 -17.44 2.65
CA SER A 41 -13.79 -17.98 3.29
C SER A 41 -12.53 -17.50 2.58
N THR A 42 -11.74 -16.65 3.25
CA THR A 42 -10.46 -16.11 2.75
C THR A 42 -9.45 -17.22 2.42
N LYS A 43 -9.47 -18.35 3.14
CA LYS A 43 -8.55 -19.48 2.93
C LYS A 43 -8.84 -20.25 1.65
N LEU A 44 -10.11 -20.34 1.27
CA LEU A 44 -10.50 -20.97 0.01
C LEU A 44 -10.03 -20.11 -1.16
N TRP A 45 -10.23 -18.80 -1.06
CA TRP A 45 -9.77 -17.85 -2.07
C TRP A 45 -8.25 -17.78 -2.18
N SER A 46 -7.50 -17.82 -1.07
CA SER A 46 -6.03 -17.90 -1.14
C SER A 46 -5.58 -19.17 -1.86
N LEU A 47 -6.16 -20.33 -1.52
CA LEU A 47 -5.86 -21.59 -2.20
C LEU A 47 -6.24 -21.56 -3.69
N CYS A 48 -7.40 -20.98 -4.03
CA CYS A 48 -7.82 -20.83 -5.43
C CYS A 48 -6.84 -19.93 -6.21
N ILE A 49 -6.32 -18.91 -5.57
CA ILE A 49 -5.36 -17.99 -6.18
C ILE A 49 -3.99 -18.63 -6.33
N ASP A 50 -3.50 -19.34 -5.32
CA ASP A 50 -2.24 -20.09 -5.41
C ASP A 50 -2.30 -21.15 -6.53
N LEU A 51 -3.47 -21.76 -6.73
CA LEU A 51 -3.73 -22.68 -7.83
C LEU A 51 -3.79 -21.99 -9.19
N GLU A 52 -4.52 -20.88 -9.30
CA GLU A 52 -4.57 -20.11 -10.55
C GLU A 52 -3.20 -19.48 -10.89
N GLU A 53 -2.36 -19.12 -9.92
CA GLU A 53 -1.01 -18.62 -10.16
C GLU A 53 -0.07 -19.71 -10.69
N SER A 54 -0.20 -20.95 -10.19
CA SER A 54 0.64 -22.07 -10.60
C SER A 54 0.18 -22.74 -11.89
N LEU A 55 -1.12 -22.71 -12.20
CA LEU A 55 -1.73 -23.51 -13.27
C LEU A 55 -2.50 -22.69 -14.30
N GLY A 56 -2.83 -21.44 -14.00
CA GLY A 56 -3.77 -20.62 -14.75
C GLY A 56 -3.15 -19.75 -15.85
N THR A 57 -4.04 -19.22 -16.70
CA THR A 57 -3.71 -18.22 -17.74
C THR A 57 -3.73 -16.81 -17.15
N THR A 58 -3.05 -15.85 -17.79
CA THR A 58 -3.00 -14.44 -17.35
C THR A 58 -4.35 -13.77 -17.19
N ALA A 59 -5.34 -14.18 -17.96
CA ALA A 59 -6.68 -13.65 -17.88
C ALA A 59 -7.48 -14.27 -16.73
N SER A 60 -7.32 -15.58 -16.48
CA SER A 60 -8.08 -16.26 -15.42
C SER A 60 -7.63 -15.84 -14.02
N THR A 61 -6.33 -15.65 -13.83
CA THR A 61 -5.79 -15.16 -12.54
C THR A 61 -6.29 -13.76 -12.23
N ARG A 62 -6.28 -12.85 -13.21
CA ARG A 62 -6.82 -11.48 -13.04
C ARG A 62 -8.29 -11.50 -12.67
N ALA A 63 -9.09 -12.31 -13.37
CA ALA A 63 -10.52 -12.44 -13.08
C ALA A 63 -10.79 -13.02 -11.69
N ALA A 64 -9.99 -13.99 -11.23
CA ALA A 64 -10.07 -14.54 -9.88
C ALA A 64 -9.73 -13.46 -8.83
N TYR A 65 -8.65 -12.70 -9.03
CA TYR A 65 -8.28 -11.58 -8.18
C TYR A 65 -9.36 -10.48 -8.15
N ASP A 66 -9.91 -10.09 -9.30
CA ASP A 66 -10.99 -9.11 -9.39
C ASP A 66 -12.25 -9.58 -8.65
N ALA A 67 -12.60 -10.86 -8.76
CA ALA A 67 -13.72 -11.45 -8.01
C ALA A 67 -13.51 -11.39 -6.49
N THR A 68 -12.27 -11.59 -6.01
CA THR A 68 -11.97 -11.46 -4.57
C THR A 68 -12.06 -10.03 -4.06
N LEU A 69 -11.67 -9.06 -4.88
CA LEU A 69 -11.77 -7.64 -4.57
C LEU A 69 -13.25 -7.20 -4.51
N GLU A 70 -14.07 -7.65 -5.46
CA GLU A 70 -15.51 -7.38 -5.46
C GLU A 70 -16.23 -8.00 -4.25
N LEU A 71 -15.77 -9.17 -3.79
CA LEU A 71 -16.31 -9.83 -2.61
C LEU A 71 -15.95 -9.13 -1.29
N LYS A 72 -14.99 -8.20 -1.29
CA LYS A 72 -14.40 -7.60 -0.08
C LYS A 72 -13.85 -8.65 0.91
N VAL A 73 -13.51 -9.85 0.42
CA VAL A 73 -12.88 -10.94 1.20
C VAL A 73 -11.35 -10.90 1.03
N ALA A 74 -10.83 -9.96 0.23
CA ALA A 74 -9.41 -9.80 0.01
C ALA A 74 -8.68 -9.53 1.34
N SER A 75 -7.52 -10.15 1.51
CA SER A 75 -6.56 -9.75 2.55
C SER A 75 -5.57 -8.73 1.96
N PRO A 76 -4.98 -7.85 2.77
CA PRO A 76 -3.92 -6.95 2.31
C PRO A 76 -2.77 -7.70 1.63
N ALA A 77 -2.42 -8.88 2.15
CA ALA A 77 -1.40 -9.75 1.57
C ALA A 77 -1.75 -10.21 0.15
N LEU A 78 -3.03 -10.43 -0.14
CA LEU A 78 -3.51 -10.85 -1.45
C LEU A 78 -3.38 -9.75 -2.50
N ILE A 79 -3.56 -8.48 -2.11
CA ILE A 79 -3.31 -7.35 -3.02
C ILE A 79 -1.83 -7.25 -3.34
N LEU A 80 -0.98 -7.45 -2.33
CA LEU A 80 0.47 -7.43 -2.52
C LEU A 80 0.93 -8.57 -3.42
N SER A 81 0.38 -9.79 -3.28
CA SER A 81 0.68 -10.90 -4.19
C SER A 81 0.18 -10.61 -5.61
N TYR A 82 -1.04 -10.06 -5.76
CA TYR A 82 -1.57 -9.72 -7.06
C TYR A 82 -0.72 -8.68 -7.79
N ALA A 83 -0.28 -7.65 -7.07
CA ALA A 83 0.57 -6.62 -7.66
C ALA A 83 1.94 -7.18 -8.06
N ARG A 84 2.57 -8.04 -7.23
CA ARG A 84 3.82 -8.74 -7.58
C ARG A 84 3.67 -9.60 -8.84
N PHE A 85 2.58 -10.35 -8.92
CA PHE A 85 2.28 -11.17 -10.10
C PHE A 85 2.14 -10.35 -11.39
N LEU A 86 1.50 -9.17 -11.30
CA LEU A 86 1.40 -8.25 -12.43
C LEU A 86 2.75 -7.61 -12.79
N GLU A 87 3.57 -7.29 -11.78
CA GLU A 87 4.94 -6.78 -11.96
C GLU A 87 5.83 -7.80 -12.67
N ASP A 88 5.80 -9.08 -12.27
CA ASP A 88 6.58 -10.17 -12.91
C ASP A 88 6.24 -10.31 -14.39
N ARG A 89 4.97 -10.08 -14.74
CA ARG A 89 4.46 -10.12 -16.12
C ARG A 89 4.59 -8.80 -16.87
N LYS A 90 5.26 -7.81 -16.27
CA LYS A 90 5.52 -6.46 -16.81
C LYS A 90 4.28 -5.59 -17.04
N TYR A 91 3.16 -5.89 -16.39
CA TYR A 91 1.93 -5.09 -16.44
C TYR A 91 1.87 -4.08 -15.30
N PHE A 92 2.73 -3.07 -15.36
CA PHE A 92 2.91 -2.10 -14.26
C PHE A 92 1.71 -1.16 -14.07
N GLU A 93 1.06 -0.74 -15.15
CA GLU A 93 -0.12 0.14 -15.04
C GLU A 93 -1.31 -0.59 -14.39
N ASP A 94 -1.48 -1.87 -14.70
CA ASP A 94 -2.50 -2.70 -14.07
C ASP A 94 -2.16 -2.94 -12.60
N ALA A 95 -0.88 -3.18 -12.26
CA ALA A 95 -0.45 -3.28 -10.86
C ALA A 95 -0.78 -2.01 -10.07
N PHE A 96 -0.60 -0.82 -10.66
CA PHE A 96 -0.96 0.44 -10.00
C PHE A 96 -2.47 0.62 -9.80
N LYS A 97 -3.30 0.23 -10.77
CA LYS A 97 -4.76 0.22 -10.59
C LYS A 97 -5.17 -0.72 -9.45
N VAL A 98 -4.48 -1.83 -9.28
CA VAL A 98 -4.72 -2.79 -8.18
C VAL A 98 -4.38 -2.16 -6.83
N TYR A 99 -3.24 -1.46 -6.71
CA TYR A 99 -2.90 -0.73 -5.49
C TYR A 99 -3.94 0.35 -5.16
N GLU A 100 -4.36 1.16 -6.15
CA GLU A 100 -5.40 2.19 -5.96
C GLU A 100 -6.75 1.59 -5.52
N ARG A 101 -7.14 0.45 -6.09
CA ARG A 101 -8.33 -0.30 -5.64
C ARG A 101 -8.15 -0.83 -4.22
N GLY A 102 -6.96 -1.32 -3.89
CA GLY A 102 -6.61 -1.73 -2.53
C GLY A 102 -6.79 -0.60 -1.53
N ILE A 103 -6.26 0.59 -1.83
CA ILE A 103 -6.38 1.76 -0.94
C ILE A 103 -7.85 2.17 -0.72
N LYS A 104 -8.73 1.99 -1.72
CA LYS A 104 -10.16 2.30 -1.58
C LYS A 104 -10.92 1.26 -0.76
N VAL A 105 -10.49 0.00 -0.78
CA VAL A 105 -11.18 -1.12 -0.10
C VAL A 105 -10.77 -1.22 1.35
N PHE A 106 -9.50 -0.98 1.67
CA PHE A 106 -8.97 -1.12 3.02
C PHE A 106 -8.98 0.20 3.78
N SER A 107 -9.18 0.12 5.09
CA SER A 107 -9.01 1.24 6.03
C SER A 107 -7.78 1.00 6.91
N TRP A 108 -7.25 2.08 7.50
CA TRP A 108 -6.14 2.01 8.44
C TRP A 108 -6.41 0.98 9.55
N PRO A 109 -5.40 0.21 10.01
CA PRO A 109 -3.95 0.36 9.80
C PRO A 109 -3.32 -0.35 8.59
N HIS A 110 -3.98 -1.34 7.99
CA HIS A 110 -3.38 -2.24 6.99
C HIS A 110 -3.06 -1.56 5.64
N VAL A 111 -3.65 -0.38 5.39
CA VAL A 111 -3.37 0.44 4.20
C VAL A 111 -1.94 0.97 4.22
N GLY A 112 -1.34 1.16 5.42
CA GLY A 112 0.02 1.69 5.54
C GLY A 112 1.05 0.83 4.81
N ASP A 113 0.98 -0.48 4.95
CA ASP A 113 1.92 -1.40 4.28
C ASP A 113 1.71 -1.43 2.75
N ILE A 114 0.46 -1.30 2.31
CA ILE A 114 0.11 -1.19 0.88
C ILE A 114 0.68 0.11 0.31
N TRP A 115 0.55 1.23 1.02
CA TRP A 115 1.16 2.50 0.61
C TRP A 115 2.69 2.42 0.57
N LEU A 116 3.33 1.89 1.61
CA LEU A 116 4.79 1.79 1.67
C LEU A 116 5.36 0.97 0.52
N THR A 117 4.75 -0.18 0.22
CA THR A 117 5.17 -1.03 -0.91
C THR A 117 4.89 -0.36 -2.24
N TYR A 118 3.70 0.20 -2.43
CA TYR A 118 3.31 0.92 -3.64
C TYR A 118 4.25 2.09 -3.96
N LEU A 119 4.52 2.95 -2.97
CA LEU A 119 5.39 4.11 -3.11
C LEU A 119 6.82 3.68 -3.39
N SER A 120 7.36 2.70 -2.64
CA SER A 120 8.71 2.19 -2.89
C SER A 120 8.88 1.67 -4.32
N LYS A 121 7.88 0.91 -4.82
CA LYS A 121 7.88 0.38 -6.19
C LYS A 121 7.71 1.45 -7.25
N PHE A 122 6.89 2.46 -6.97
CA PHE A 122 6.72 3.61 -7.86
C PHE A 122 8.02 4.39 -8.01
N VAL A 123 8.71 4.65 -6.91
CA VAL A 123 10.00 5.37 -6.87
C VAL A 123 11.09 4.57 -7.57
N GLU A 124 11.25 3.29 -7.26
CA GLU A 124 12.25 2.40 -7.89
C GLU A 124 12.12 2.38 -9.42
N ARG A 125 10.90 2.49 -9.93
CA ARG A 125 10.61 2.40 -11.37
C ARG A 125 10.63 3.73 -12.10
N TYR A 126 9.97 4.74 -11.55
CA TYR A 126 9.79 6.02 -12.24
C TYR A 126 10.85 7.05 -11.88
N GLY A 127 11.56 6.89 -10.75
CA GLY A 127 12.61 7.81 -10.29
C GLY A 127 12.14 9.27 -10.37
N GLY A 128 12.59 9.99 -11.41
CA GLY A 128 12.19 11.36 -11.72
C GLY A 128 11.33 11.57 -12.97
N ARG A 129 10.93 10.53 -13.73
CA ARG A 129 10.18 10.70 -15.00
C ARG A 129 8.77 11.26 -14.80
N LYS A 130 8.14 10.99 -13.66
CA LYS A 130 6.77 11.43 -13.32
C LYS A 130 6.70 11.93 -11.88
N LEU A 131 7.56 12.88 -11.53
CA LEU A 131 7.67 13.44 -10.17
C LEU A 131 6.34 14.03 -9.69
N GLU A 132 5.64 14.80 -10.51
CA GLU A 132 4.34 15.40 -10.14
C GLU A 132 3.29 14.34 -9.76
N ARG A 133 3.21 13.24 -10.52
CA ARG A 133 2.32 12.13 -10.17
C ARG A 133 2.75 11.44 -8.87
N ALA A 134 4.05 11.34 -8.60
CA ALA A 134 4.55 10.84 -7.33
C ALA A 134 4.08 11.73 -6.18
N ARG A 135 4.25 13.06 -6.32
CA ARG A 135 3.82 14.06 -5.32
C ARG A 135 2.33 13.93 -5.00
N ASP A 136 1.48 13.86 -6.03
CA ASP A 136 0.04 13.68 -5.83
C ASP A 136 -0.30 12.41 -5.03
N LEU A 137 0.40 11.31 -5.30
CA LEU A 137 0.23 10.06 -4.57
C LEU A 137 0.73 10.15 -3.12
N PHE A 138 1.88 10.79 -2.90
CA PHE A 138 2.42 11.03 -1.56
C PHE A 138 1.53 11.96 -0.73
N GLU A 139 0.97 13.01 -1.34
CA GLU A 139 0.02 13.91 -0.66
C GLU A 139 -1.26 13.17 -0.26
N GLN A 140 -1.83 12.35 -1.17
CA GLN A 140 -2.99 11.51 -0.83
C GLN A 140 -2.69 10.51 0.28
N ALA A 141 -1.47 9.96 0.32
CA ALA A 141 -1.05 9.09 1.39
C ALA A 141 -0.98 9.89 2.70
N VAL A 142 -0.23 10.99 2.73
CA VAL A 142 0.01 11.81 3.93
C VAL A 142 -1.27 12.38 4.53
N GLU A 143 -2.23 12.80 3.72
CA GLU A 143 -3.51 13.38 4.19
C GLU A 143 -4.32 12.39 5.05
N LYS A 144 -4.24 11.09 4.75
CA LYS A 144 -5.06 10.07 5.41
C LYS A 144 -4.37 9.39 6.58
N VAL A 145 -3.13 9.74 6.91
CA VAL A 145 -2.27 8.95 7.81
C VAL A 145 -2.47 9.33 9.29
N PRO A 146 -2.70 8.34 10.19
CA PRO A 146 -2.57 8.53 11.63
C PRO A 146 -1.11 8.83 12.02
N SER A 147 -0.89 9.73 12.98
CA SER A 147 0.44 10.22 13.40
C SER A 147 1.50 9.14 13.66
N LYS A 148 1.08 7.93 14.07
CA LYS A 148 1.96 6.76 14.29
C LYS A 148 2.71 6.28 13.06
N PHE A 149 2.12 6.38 11.87
CA PHE A 149 2.73 5.90 10.62
C PHE A 149 3.23 7.06 9.74
N ALA A 150 2.95 8.30 10.14
CA ALA A 150 3.33 9.51 9.41
C ALA A 150 4.84 9.58 9.20
N ARG A 151 5.65 9.20 10.20
CA ARG A 151 7.11 9.29 10.12
C ARG A 151 7.68 8.58 8.90
N ARG A 152 7.37 7.29 8.71
CA ARG A 152 7.95 6.49 7.63
C ARG A 152 7.57 7.04 6.25
N LEU A 153 6.32 7.44 6.06
CA LEU A 153 5.84 7.98 4.79
C LEU A 153 6.46 9.34 4.47
N HIS A 154 6.54 10.25 5.45
CA HIS A 154 7.18 11.55 5.25
C HIS A 154 8.68 11.41 4.98
N MET A 155 9.37 10.49 5.66
CA MET A 155 10.79 10.22 5.38
C MET A 155 11.01 9.69 3.97
N LEU A 156 10.14 8.79 3.49
CA LEU A 156 10.18 8.30 2.11
C LEU A 156 9.93 9.44 1.10
N TYR A 157 8.95 10.29 1.38
CA TYR A 157 8.63 11.42 0.51
C TYR A 157 9.77 12.43 0.44
N ALA A 158 10.39 12.75 1.58
CA ALA A 158 11.49 13.69 1.63
C ALA A 158 12.76 13.17 0.93
N LYS A 159 13.06 11.87 1.05
CA LYS A 159 14.15 11.23 0.28
C LYS A 159 13.93 11.32 -1.22
N LEU A 160 12.69 11.09 -1.68
CA LEU A 160 12.36 11.22 -3.10
C LEU A 160 12.65 12.64 -3.62
N GLU A 161 12.22 13.66 -2.88
CA GLU A 161 12.46 15.07 -3.24
C GLU A 161 13.93 15.47 -3.13
N GLU A 162 14.70 14.83 -2.26
CA GLU A 162 16.16 15.05 -2.16
C GLU A 162 16.90 14.49 -3.39
N GLU A 163 16.50 13.31 -3.88
CA GLU A 163 17.16 12.65 -5.01
C GLU A 163 16.71 13.17 -6.38
N HIS A 164 15.45 13.55 -6.52
CA HIS A 164 14.85 13.88 -7.81
C HIS A 164 14.16 15.25 -7.87
N GLY A 165 13.99 15.90 -6.73
CA GLY A 165 13.23 17.13 -6.59
C GLY A 165 14.08 18.35 -6.26
N LEU A 166 13.42 19.33 -5.64
CA LEU A 166 14.05 20.57 -5.21
C LEU A 166 14.32 20.50 -3.71
N ALA A 167 15.54 20.83 -3.29
CA ALA A 167 15.91 20.88 -1.87
C ALA A 167 14.96 21.75 -1.01
N ARG A 168 14.34 22.79 -1.59
CA ARG A 168 13.33 23.62 -0.90
C ARG A 168 12.04 22.85 -0.60
N HIS A 169 11.60 21.98 -1.50
CA HIS A 169 10.40 21.17 -1.31
C HIS A 169 10.66 20.07 -0.29
N ALA A 170 11.80 19.39 -0.36
CA ALA A 170 12.24 18.43 0.65
C ALA A 170 12.20 19.04 2.06
N LEU A 171 12.72 20.27 2.20
CA LEU A 171 12.66 21.04 3.43
C LEU A 171 11.24 21.30 3.93
N SER A 172 10.35 21.72 3.03
CA SER A 172 8.95 21.98 3.38
C SER A 172 8.25 20.70 3.85
N ILE A 173 8.57 19.56 3.27
CA ILE A 173 8.03 18.25 3.65
C ILE A 173 8.56 17.84 5.02
N TYR A 174 9.86 18.03 5.29
CA TYR A 174 10.41 17.77 6.62
C TYR A 174 9.75 18.65 7.70
N ASN A 175 9.52 19.94 7.43
CA ASN A 175 8.79 20.85 8.33
C ASN A 175 7.32 20.45 8.53
N ARG A 176 6.68 19.86 7.52
CA ARG A 176 5.32 19.33 7.66
C ARG A 176 5.31 18.04 8.47
N ALA A 177 6.34 17.22 8.29
CA ALA A 177 6.51 15.97 9.02
C ALA A 177 6.68 16.21 10.52
N THR A 178 7.46 17.23 10.93
CA THR A 178 7.64 17.54 12.36
C THR A 178 6.32 17.90 13.05
N LYS A 179 5.37 18.51 12.33
CA LYS A 179 4.03 18.85 12.85
C LYS A 179 3.04 17.67 12.85
N ALA A 180 3.24 16.67 11.99
CA ALA A 180 2.32 15.56 11.80
C ALA A 180 2.66 14.31 12.65
N VAL A 181 3.87 14.26 13.18
CA VAL A 181 4.44 13.10 13.89
C VAL A 181 4.14 13.16 15.40
N GLU A 182 4.05 12.01 16.06
CA GLU A 182 3.88 11.94 17.52
C GLU A 182 5.08 12.57 18.26
N GLU A 183 4.83 13.14 19.45
CA GLU A 183 5.84 13.84 20.27
C GLU A 183 7.13 13.04 20.50
N LYS A 184 7.02 11.71 20.62
CA LYS A 184 8.17 10.80 20.80
C LYS A 184 9.14 10.80 19.61
N ASP A 185 8.59 10.89 18.41
CA ASP A 185 9.35 10.85 17.17
C ASP A 185 9.68 12.27 16.66
N MET A 186 9.07 13.30 17.26
CA MET A 186 9.24 14.70 16.88
C MET A 186 10.69 15.17 17.05
N PHE A 187 11.33 14.82 18.18
CA PHE A 187 12.73 15.18 18.45
C PHE A 187 13.69 14.61 17.40
N GLU A 188 13.52 13.32 17.06
CA GLU A 188 14.35 12.66 16.03
C GLU A 188 14.14 13.32 14.66
N MET A 189 12.90 13.68 14.32
CA MET A 189 12.58 14.35 13.06
C MET A 189 13.20 15.76 12.96
N TYR A 190 13.18 16.55 14.02
CA TYR A 190 13.88 17.84 14.06
C TYR A 190 15.40 17.67 13.92
N GLY A 191 15.98 16.65 14.56
CA GLY A 191 17.40 16.33 14.40
C GLY A 191 17.79 15.99 12.96
N ILE A 192 16.96 15.22 12.25
CA ILE A 192 17.17 14.89 10.84
C ILE A 192 17.02 16.14 9.96
N LEU A 193 15.98 16.94 10.18
CA LEU A 193 15.74 18.20 9.48
C LEU A 193 16.93 19.17 9.64
N LEU A 194 17.48 19.30 10.84
CA LEU A 194 18.66 20.15 11.11
C LEU A 194 19.91 19.67 10.39
N ARG A 195 20.19 18.37 10.41
CA ARG A 195 21.32 17.79 9.64
C ARG A 195 21.16 18.06 8.15
N LYS A 196 19.96 17.83 7.62
CA LYS A 196 19.67 18.01 6.19
C LYS A 196 19.67 19.48 5.75
N THR A 197 19.24 20.39 6.61
CA THR A 197 19.34 21.83 6.33
C THR A 197 20.75 22.36 6.37
N ALA A 198 21.56 21.88 7.30
CA ALA A 198 22.98 22.22 7.35
C ALA A 198 23.71 21.76 6.08
N GLU A 199 23.42 20.53 5.60
CA GLU A 199 23.99 19.98 4.36
C GLU A 199 23.58 20.77 3.10
N LEU A 200 22.29 21.15 2.98
CA LEU A 200 21.75 21.70 1.73
C LEU A 200 21.77 23.24 1.64
N PHE A 201 21.61 23.95 2.76
CA PHE A 201 21.40 25.40 2.78
C PHE A 201 22.34 26.17 3.73
N GLY A 202 23.21 25.48 4.47
CA GLY A 202 24.16 26.08 5.39
C GLY A 202 23.54 26.60 6.69
N GLN A 203 24.41 27.15 7.56
CA GLN A 203 24.09 27.50 8.95
C GLN A 203 23.05 28.63 9.12
N THR A 204 22.79 29.42 8.09
CA THR A 204 21.86 30.55 8.18
C THR A 204 20.41 30.09 8.33
N ARG A 205 20.00 29.04 7.60
CA ARG A 205 18.64 28.49 7.71
C ARG A 205 18.45 27.55 8.89
N THR A 206 19.52 26.99 9.44
CA THR A 206 19.40 26.10 10.60
C THR A 206 18.92 26.86 11.84
N ARG A 207 19.23 28.17 11.96
CA ARG A 207 18.80 29.00 13.09
C ARG A 207 17.28 29.12 13.19
N GLU A 208 16.61 29.42 12.08
CA GLU A 208 15.13 29.52 12.04
C GLU A 208 14.45 28.20 12.43
N ILE A 209 15.08 27.08 12.09
CA ILE A 209 14.57 25.74 12.41
C ILE A 209 14.82 25.39 13.88
N TYR A 210 15.95 25.83 14.45
CA TYR A 210 16.20 25.70 15.89
C TYR A 210 15.16 26.48 16.69
N ASP A 211 14.86 27.72 16.31
CA ASP A 211 13.86 28.53 17.00
C ASP A 211 12.48 27.85 16.94
N GLN A 212 12.09 27.31 15.77
CA GLN A 212 10.86 26.53 15.61
C GLN A 212 10.85 25.22 16.42
N ALA A 213 12.01 24.55 16.56
CA ALA A 213 12.11 23.33 17.36
C ALA A 213 11.94 23.62 18.85
N ILE A 214 12.51 24.72 19.34
CA ILE A 214 12.41 25.13 20.74
C ILE A 214 10.97 25.51 21.13
N GLU A 215 10.23 26.14 20.21
CA GLU A 215 8.81 26.46 20.44
C GLU A 215 7.88 25.24 20.39
N ALA A 216 8.16 24.29 19.49
CA ALA A 216 7.29 23.15 19.23
C ALA A 216 7.53 21.95 20.16
N LEU A 217 8.77 21.76 20.63
CA LEU A 217 9.07 20.72 21.59
C LEU A 217 8.56 21.16 22.96
N PRO A 218 7.72 20.35 23.64
CA PRO A 218 7.43 20.62 25.05
C PRO A 218 8.77 20.66 25.78
N GLN A 219 9.04 21.78 26.46
CA GLN A 219 10.20 21.87 27.35
C GLN A 219 10.11 20.66 28.28
N ASP A 220 11.17 19.87 28.35
CA ASP A 220 11.31 18.81 29.35
C ASP A 220 11.18 19.45 30.73
N GLY A 221 9.93 19.56 31.19
CA GLY A 221 9.55 20.01 32.49
C GLY A 221 9.68 18.83 33.42
N THR A 222 10.84 18.77 34.09
CA THR A 222 11.14 17.99 35.31
C THR A 222 11.11 16.46 35.24
#